data_AF-A0A9P6XXC6-F1
#
_entry.id   AF-A0A9P6XXC6-F1
#
_cell.length_a   1.000
_cell.length_b   1.000
_cell.length_c   1.000
_cell.angle_alpha   90.00
_cell.angle_beta   90.00
_cell.angle_gamma   90.00
#
_symmetry.space_group_name_H-M   'P 1'
#
loop_
_entity.id
_entity.type
_entity.pdbx_description
1 polymer ?
#
loop_
_entity_poly.entity_id
_entity_poly.type
_entity_poly.pdbx_seq_one_letter_code
_entity_poly.pdbx_strand_id
1 'polypeptide(L)'
;MFTIIQSPQTHQKFLLLDAPTKTTLPKYIEMFKQEQVSDLVCICHRPDNVYDPQELEQSTGIKVHETIKFKDGSVPDQEAIDRWLELSQRAKEQETTIGAHCIAGIGRAPVLVAISLIEGGMDPLVRTP
;
A
#
# COMPACT_ATOMS: atom_id res chain seq x y z
N MET A 1 3.12 -12.86 -2.80
CA MET A 1 4.49 -12.27 -2.73
C MET A 1 4.37 -10.95 -1.98
N PHE A 2 5.33 -10.61 -1.11
CA PHE A 2 5.38 -9.30 -0.49
C PHE A 2 6.75 -8.65 -0.69
N THR A 3 6.79 -7.33 -0.70
CA THR A 3 8.01 -6.52 -0.80
C THR A 3 7.89 -5.33 0.13
N ILE A 4 8.92 -5.10 0.94
CA ILE A 4 9.04 -3.89 1.76
C ILE A 4 9.92 -2.90 1.01
N ILE A 5 9.42 -1.68 0.84
CA ILE A 5 10.18 -0.55 0.34
C ILE A 5 10.35 0.41 1.51
N GLN A 6 11.60 0.69 1.88
CA GLN A 6 11.91 1.70 2.89
C GLN A 6 12.53 2.92 2.21
N SER A 7 11.97 4.09 2.49
CA SER A 7 12.52 5.36 2.01
C SER A 7 13.90 5.59 2.62
N PRO A 8 14.96 5.84 1.82
CA PRO A 8 16.27 6.17 2.37
C PRO A 8 16.33 7.58 2.98
N GLN A 9 15.45 8.49 2.57
CA GLN A 9 15.38 9.86 3.09
C GLN A 9 14.52 9.98 4.35
N THR A 10 13.36 9.30 4.38
CA THR A 10 12.35 9.48 5.43
C THR A 10 12.22 8.29 6.37
N HIS A 11 12.89 7.17 6.08
CA HIS A 11 12.76 5.87 6.76
C HIS A 11 11.35 5.27 6.78
N GLN A 12 10.38 5.91 6.14
CA GLN A 12 9.01 5.43 6.01
C GLN A 12 9.00 4.09 5.25
N LYS A 13 8.18 3.15 5.74
CA LYS A 13 8.00 1.83 5.14
C LYS A 13 6.70 1.74 4.35
N PHE A 14 6.80 1.10 3.19
CA PHE A 14 5.68 0.73 2.34
C PHE A 14 5.72 -0.77 2.10
N LEU A 15 4.57 -1.41 2.20
CA LEU A 15 4.40 -2.83 1.93
C LEU A 15 3.64 -3.02 0.63
N LEU A 16 4.25 -3.71 -0.33
CA LEU A 16 3.62 -4.12 -1.57
C LEU A 16 3.29 -5.61 -1.52
N LEU A 17 2.10 -5.98 -1.98
CA LEU A 17 1.63 -7.36 -2.00
C LEU A 17 0.63 -7.64 -3.12
N ASP A 18 0.48 -8.91 -3.45
CA ASP A 18 -0.67 -9.46 -4.16
C ASP A 18 -1.91 -9.54 -3.27
N ALA A 19 -3.09 -9.64 -3.87
CA ALA A 19 -4.34 -9.74 -3.13
C ALA A 19 -4.39 -11.04 -2.30
N PRO A 20 -4.54 -10.95 -0.96
CA PRO A 20 -4.79 -12.12 -0.14
C PRO A 20 -6.10 -12.81 -0.53
N THR A 21 -6.10 -14.13 -0.51
CA THR A 21 -7.32 -14.95 -0.54
C THR A 21 -7.74 -15.29 0.90
N LYS A 22 -8.96 -15.78 1.09
CA LYS A 22 -9.42 -16.29 2.40
C LYS A 22 -8.47 -17.32 3.01
N THR A 23 -7.86 -18.18 2.18
CA THR A 23 -6.94 -19.24 2.62
C THR A 23 -5.53 -18.73 2.94
N THR A 24 -5.10 -17.64 2.31
CA THR A 24 -3.76 -17.09 2.50
C THR A 24 -3.72 -15.95 3.51
N LEU A 25 -4.85 -15.30 3.78
CA LEU A 25 -4.99 -14.17 4.70
C LEU A 25 -4.31 -14.39 6.07
N PRO A 26 -4.43 -15.56 6.75
CA PRO A 26 -3.76 -15.75 8.04
C PRO A 26 -2.25 -15.54 7.99
N LYS A 27 -1.59 -15.95 6.89
CA LYS A 27 -0.14 -15.73 6.70
C LYS A 27 0.20 -14.26 6.47
N TYR A 28 -0.67 -13.53 5.76
CA TYR A 28 -0.50 -12.09 5.58
C TYR A 28 -0.67 -11.34 6.90
N ILE A 29 -1.61 -11.75 7.75
CA ILE A 29 -1.83 -11.14 9.07
C ILE A 29 -0.58 -11.25 9.96
N GLU A 30 0.13 -12.38 9.94
CA GLU A 30 1.39 -12.53 10.68
C GLU A 30 2.42 -11.50 10.20
N MET A 31 2.58 -11.35 8.88
CA MET A 31 3.50 -10.38 8.31
C MET A 31 3.06 -8.94 8.57
N PHE A 32 1.77 -8.63 8.48
CA PHE A 32 1.24 -7.30 8.79
C PHE A 32 1.57 -6.88 10.23
N LYS A 33 1.50 -7.82 11.18
CA LYS A 33 1.91 -7.57 12.57
C LYS A 33 3.40 -7.34 12.70
N GLN A 34 4.23 -8.16 12.02
CA GLN A 34 5.68 -8.02 12.03
C GLN A 34 6.12 -6.65 11.49
N GLU A 35 5.47 -6.18 10.43
CA GLU A 35 5.81 -4.93 9.75
C GLU A 35 5.06 -3.71 10.28
N GLN A 36 4.21 -3.88 11.30
CA GLN A 36 3.41 -2.81 11.91
C GLN A 36 2.54 -2.08 10.88
N VAL A 37 1.83 -2.84 10.05
CA VAL A 37 0.91 -2.29 9.06
C VAL A 37 -0.30 -1.69 9.79
N SER A 38 -0.63 -0.43 9.50
CA SER A 38 -1.82 0.25 10.05
C SER A 38 -2.96 0.40 9.04
N ASP A 39 -2.60 0.56 7.76
CA ASP A 39 -3.52 0.85 6.67
C ASP A 39 -3.18 -0.03 5.46
N LEU A 40 -4.19 -0.64 4.84
CA LEU A 40 -4.06 -1.49 3.66
C LEU A 40 -4.91 -0.92 2.51
N VAL A 41 -4.27 -0.47 1.43
CA VAL A 41 -4.94 0.15 0.29
C VAL A 41 -5.16 -0.87 -0.82
N CYS A 42 -6.42 -1.06 -1.22
CA CYS A 42 -6.80 -1.87 -2.37
C CYS A 42 -7.07 -0.99 -3.60
N ILE A 43 -6.11 -0.97 -4.52
CA ILE A 43 -6.08 -0.07 -5.68
C ILE A 43 -6.90 -0.53 -6.89
N CYS A 44 -7.58 -1.66 -6.80
CA CYS A 44 -8.39 -2.17 -7.89
C CYS A 44 -9.70 -2.78 -7.41
N HIS A 45 -10.62 -2.97 -8.36
CA HIS A 45 -11.83 -3.75 -8.09
C HIS A 45 -11.43 -5.18 -7.75
N ARG A 46 -11.87 -5.64 -6.58
CA ARG A 46 -11.62 -6.98 -6.09
C ARG A 46 -12.65 -7.94 -6.68
N PRO A 47 -12.24 -9.12 -7.17
CA PRO A 47 -13.19 -10.22 -7.41
C PRO A 47 -13.71 -10.77 -6.07
N ASP A 48 -14.86 -11.44 -6.10
CA ASP A 48 -15.58 -11.93 -4.91
C ASP A 48 -14.83 -13.01 -4.09
N ASN A 49 -13.74 -13.58 -4.63
CA ASN A 49 -12.94 -14.63 -4.01
C ASN A 49 -11.76 -14.11 -3.16
N VAL A 50 -11.65 -12.80 -2.98
CA VAL A 50 -10.62 -12.13 -2.18
C VAL A 50 -11.03 -12.13 -0.68
N TYR A 51 -10.11 -11.76 0.21
CA TYR A 51 -10.38 -11.59 1.65
C TYR A 51 -11.53 -10.61 1.94
N ASP A 52 -12.21 -10.78 3.08
CA ASP A 52 -13.20 -9.82 3.58
C ASP A 52 -12.50 -8.67 4.32
N PRO A 53 -12.63 -7.41 3.89
CA PRO A 53 -12.04 -6.27 4.58
C PRO A 53 -12.55 -6.13 6.00
N GLN A 54 -13.85 -6.30 6.23
CA GLN A 54 -14.43 -6.08 7.55
C GLN A 54 -13.90 -7.10 8.55
N GLU A 55 -13.74 -8.36 8.13
CA GLU A 55 -13.13 -9.41 8.95
C GLU A 55 -11.66 -9.08 9.26
N LEU A 56 -10.90 -8.59 8.27
CA LEU A 56 -9.51 -8.17 8.47
C LEU A 56 -9.42 -7.00 9.46
N GLU A 57 -10.23 -5.96 9.27
CA GLU A 57 -10.27 -4.80 10.16
C GLU A 57 -10.63 -5.19 11.59
N GLN A 58 -11.66 -6.02 11.78
CA GLN A 58 -12.11 -6.47 13.10
C GLN A 58 -11.07 -7.34 13.82
N SER A 59 -10.35 -8.20 13.08
CA SER A 59 -9.39 -9.14 13.67
C SER A 59 -8.00 -8.56 13.92
N THR A 60 -7.64 -7.47 13.23
CA THR A 60 -6.27 -6.91 13.28
C THR A 60 -6.19 -5.44 13.66
N GLY A 61 -7.28 -4.68 13.49
CA GLY A 61 -7.27 -3.22 13.61
C GLY A 61 -6.68 -2.47 12.40
N ILE A 62 -6.21 -3.19 11.38
CA ILE A 62 -5.70 -2.61 10.13
C ILE A 62 -6.86 -2.05 9.34
N LYS A 63 -6.82 -0.77 8.96
CA LYS A 63 -7.88 -0.13 8.16
C LYS A 63 -7.72 -0.46 6.68
N VAL A 64 -8.79 -0.88 6.02
CA VAL A 64 -8.77 -1.21 4.59
C VAL A 64 -9.38 -0.07 3.77
N HIS A 65 -8.63 0.44 2.78
CA HIS A 65 -9.04 1.56 1.95
C HIS A 65 -9.32 1.10 0.53
N GLU A 66 -10.57 1.21 0.09
CA GLU A 66 -11.02 0.80 -1.25
C GLU A 66 -11.41 1.97 -2.17
N THR A 67 -11.11 3.20 -1.74
CA THR A 67 -11.49 4.44 -2.42
C THR A 67 -10.39 5.02 -3.30
N ILE A 68 -9.15 4.54 -3.15
CA ILE A 68 -8.01 4.92 -3.99
C ILE A 68 -7.91 3.89 -5.10
N LYS A 69 -8.51 4.13 -6.27
CA LYS A 69 -8.57 3.15 -7.38
C LYS A 69 -8.26 3.81 -8.71
N PHE A 70 -7.57 3.08 -9.59
CA PHE A 70 -7.35 3.50 -10.98
C PHE A 70 -7.24 2.29 -11.91
N LYS A 71 -7.55 2.48 -13.20
CA LYS A 71 -7.65 1.40 -14.19
C LYS A 71 -6.27 0.84 -14.52
N ASP A 72 -6.25 -0.42 -14.94
CA ASP A 72 -5.01 -1.02 -15.44
C ASP A 72 -4.56 -0.30 -16.72
N GLY A 73 -3.27 -0.01 -16.82
CA GLY A 73 -2.71 0.81 -17.89
C GLY A 73 -3.00 2.31 -17.79
N SER A 74 -3.65 2.79 -16.71
CA SER A 74 -3.84 4.23 -16.45
C SER A 74 -2.98 4.73 -15.30
N VAL A 75 -2.95 6.04 -15.12
CA VAL A 75 -2.37 6.73 -13.96
C VAL A 75 -3.45 7.00 -12.89
N PRO A 76 -3.07 7.17 -11.61
CA PRO A 76 -3.99 7.71 -10.61
C PRO A 76 -4.36 9.15 -10.95
N ASP A 77 -5.60 9.54 -10.66
CA ASP A 77 -6.03 10.94 -10.74
C ASP A 77 -5.59 11.72 -9.48
N GLN A 78 -5.78 13.03 -9.50
CA GLN A 78 -5.35 13.91 -8.40
C GLN A 78 -5.99 13.52 -7.07
N GLU A 79 -7.27 13.16 -7.07
CA GLU A 79 -7.99 12.78 -5.84
C GLU A 79 -7.43 11.49 -5.23
N ALA A 80 -7.09 10.50 -6.05
CA ALA A 80 -6.43 9.28 -5.60
C ALA A 80 -5.03 9.55 -5.05
N ILE A 81 -4.28 10.47 -5.68
CA ILE A 81 -2.95 10.90 -5.22
C ILE A 81 -3.04 11.59 -3.86
N ASP A 82 -3.93 12.57 -3.71
CA ASP A 82 -4.08 13.36 -2.48
C ASP A 82 -4.43 12.44 -1.30
N ARG A 83 -5.44 11.57 -1.47
CA ARG A 83 -5.83 10.58 -0.46
C ARG A 83 -4.69 9.64 -0.10
N TRP A 84 -3.93 9.17 -1.08
CA TRP A 84 -2.78 8.31 -0.82
C TRP A 84 -1.70 9.04 0.00
N LEU A 85 -1.38 10.28 -0.36
CA LEU A 85 -0.39 11.09 0.35
C LEU A 85 -0.83 11.42 1.77
N GLU A 86 -2.11 11.70 2.01
CA GLU A 86 -2.68 11.87 3.35
C GLU A 86 -2.51 10.61 4.22
N LEU A 87 -2.84 9.43 3.69
CA LEU A 87 -2.64 8.15 4.39
C LEU A 87 -1.16 7.88 4.67
N SER A 88 -0.31 8.09 3.66
CA SER A 88 1.14 7.94 3.75
C SER A 88 1.72 8.84 4.83
N GLN A 89 1.35 10.12 4.86
CA GLN A 89 1.83 11.06 5.85
C GLN A 89 1.39 10.67 7.27
N ARG A 90 0.13 10.23 7.45
CA ARG A 90 -0.34 9.74 8.75
C ARG A 90 0.45 8.51 9.22
N ALA A 91 0.68 7.53 8.33
CA ALA A 91 1.45 6.34 8.67
C ALA A 91 2.90 6.71 9.06
N LYS A 92 3.51 7.66 8.33
CA LYS A 92 4.84 8.18 8.65
C LYS A 92 4.89 8.82 10.04
N GLU A 93 3.92 9.67 10.39
CA GLU A 93 3.85 10.33 11.71
C GLU A 93 3.64 9.35 12.87
N GLN A 94 2.99 8.21 12.58
CA GLN A 94 2.75 7.14 13.55
C GLN A 94 3.84 6.07 13.56
N GLU A 95 4.87 6.22 12.73
CA GLU A 95 5.94 5.23 12.52
C GLU A 95 5.41 3.84 12.12
N THR A 96 4.26 3.79 11.43
CA THR A 96 3.64 2.56 10.93
C THR A 96 3.93 2.33 9.45
N THR A 97 3.60 1.13 8.97
CA THR A 97 3.70 0.77 7.56
C THR A 97 2.35 0.93 6.88
N ILE A 98 2.34 1.50 5.67
CA ILE A 98 1.18 1.47 4.77
C ILE A 98 1.36 0.34 3.74
N GLY A 99 0.37 -0.53 3.65
CA GLY A 99 0.29 -1.60 2.66
C GLY A 99 -0.50 -1.16 1.43
N ALA A 100 -0.11 -1.60 0.24
CA ALA A 100 -0.86 -1.39 -1.00
C ALA A 100 -0.84 -2.65 -1.87
N HIS A 101 -2.02 -3.03 -2.37
CA HIS A 101 -2.16 -4.21 -3.22
C HIS A 101 -3.15 -3.98 -4.36
N CYS A 102 -2.90 -4.66 -5.47
CA CYS A 102 -3.95 -4.94 -6.46
C CYS A 102 -4.21 -6.45 -6.50
N ILE A 103 -4.40 -7.06 -7.68
CA ILE A 103 -4.60 -8.51 -7.84
C ILE A 103 -3.24 -9.20 -7.81
N ALA A 104 -2.38 -8.91 -8.79
CA ALA A 104 -1.05 -9.52 -8.91
C ALA A 104 0.06 -8.76 -8.13
N GLY A 105 -0.24 -7.60 -7.53
CA GLY A 105 0.73 -6.84 -6.73
C GLY A 105 1.87 -6.15 -7.49
N ILE A 106 2.01 -6.34 -8.80
CA ILE A 106 3.20 -5.92 -9.55
C ILE A 106 3.06 -4.56 -10.26
N GLY A 107 1.89 -4.23 -10.82
CA GLY A 107 1.78 -3.08 -11.74
C GLY A 107 1.52 -1.73 -11.07
N ARG A 108 0.37 -1.60 -10.40
CA ARG A 108 -0.18 -0.30 -10.02
C ARG A 108 0.30 0.23 -8.66
N ALA A 109 0.50 -0.66 -7.68
CA ALA A 109 0.88 -0.27 -6.33
C ALA A 109 2.23 0.47 -6.25
N PRO A 110 3.27 0.04 -6.99
CA PRO A 110 4.53 0.76 -7.02
C PRO A 110 4.41 2.23 -7.45
N VAL A 111 3.42 2.58 -8.28
CA VAL A 111 3.24 3.98 -8.75
C VAL A 111 2.93 4.91 -7.58
N LEU A 112 2.03 4.51 -6.67
CA LEU A 112 1.70 5.31 -5.49
C LEU A 112 2.88 5.41 -4.53
N VAL A 113 3.61 4.32 -4.31
CA VAL A 113 4.82 4.35 -3.48
C VAL A 113 5.88 5.27 -4.08
N ALA A 114 6.10 5.24 -5.39
CA ALA A 114 7.03 6.14 -6.06
C ALA A 114 6.64 7.62 -5.86
N ILE A 115 5.35 7.95 -5.93
CA ILE A 115 4.85 9.30 -5.64
C ILE A 115 5.21 9.71 -4.20
N SER A 116 4.96 8.87 -3.20
CA SER A 116 5.35 9.16 -1.81
C SER A 116 6.86 9.35 -1.63
N LEU A 117 7.69 8.58 -2.33
CA LEU A 117 9.14 8.72 -2.26
C LEU A 117 9.60 10.06 -2.84
N ILE A 118 9.05 10.47 -3.97
CA ILE A 118 9.35 11.74 -4.64
C ILE A 118 8.92 12.91 -3.76
N GLU A 119 7.68 12.90 -3.25
CA GLU A 119 7.19 13.90 -2.29
C GLU A 119 8.02 13.91 -0.99
N GLY A 120 8.59 12.77 -0.61
CA GLY A 120 9.55 12.63 0.47
C GLY A 120 10.95 13.20 0.19
N GLY A 121 11.18 13.78 -0.99
CA GLY A 121 12.44 14.42 -1.39
C GLY A 121 13.39 13.52 -2.18
N MET A 122 12.95 12.35 -2.67
CA MET A 122 13.76 11.50 -3.52
C MET A 122 13.81 12.04 -4.95
N ASP A 123 15.02 12.18 -5.51
CA ASP A 123 15.18 12.48 -6.94
C ASP A 123 14.69 11.28 -7.78
N PRO A 124 13.68 11.46 -8.66
CA PRO A 124 13.12 10.37 -9.43
C PRO A 124 14.07 9.75 -10.47
N LEU A 125 15.15 10.45 -10.83
CA LEU A 125 16.04 10.04 -11.92
C LEU A 125 17.50 9.86 -11.50
N VAL A 126 17.85 10.11 -10.23
CA VAL A 126 19.22 10.14 -9.66
C VAL A 126 20.26 10.19 -10.78
N ARG A 127 20.40 11.36 -11.39
CA ARG A 127 21.42 11.54 -12.43
C ARG A 127 22.75 11.61 -11.70
N THR A 128 23.44 10.49 -11.61
CA THR A 128 24.86 10.52 -11.26
C THR A 128 25.54 11.44 -12.29
N PRO A 129 26.34 12.43 -11.84
CA PRO A 129 27.09 13.29 -12.75
C PRO A 129 28.05 12.47 -13.63
#